data_AF-A0ABD1IFG0-F1
#
_entry.id   AF-A0ABD1IFG0-F1
#
_cell.length_a   1.000
_cell.length_b   1.000
_cell.length_c   1.000
_cell.angle_alpha   90.00
_cell.angle_beta   90.00
_cell.angle_gamma   90.00
#
_symmetry.space_group_name_H-M   'P 1'
#
loop_
_entity.id
_entity.type
_entity.pdbx_description
1 polymer ?
#
loop_
_entity_poly.entity_id
_entity_poly.type
_entity_poly.pdbx_seq_one_letter_code
_entity_poly.pdbx_strand_id
1 'polypeptide(L)'
;MDLEPGHGGDLVVVHAGAVRSQKLAARAISRLQSLPDGHVGALCDAVVEDVKRLTGYDRVMAYKFHDDNHGEVVAEIRRSDLDPYLGLHYSATDI
;
A
#
# COMPACT_ATOMS: atom_id res chain seq x y z
N MET A 1 9.93 -7.09 45.97
CA MET A 1 9.44 -6.03 45.06
C MET A 1 10.67 -5.53 44.34
N ASP A 2 11.13 -6.28 43.34
CA ASP A 2 12.25 -5.89 42.48
C ASP A 2 11.67 -5.27 41.21
N LEU A 3 11.87 -3.96 41.07
CA LEU A 3 11.52 -3.19 39.89
C LEU A 3 12.72 -3.23 38.93
N GLU A 4 12.64 -4.10 37.93
CA GLU A 4 13.53 -4.07 36.77
C GLU A 4 13.16 -2.87 35.85
N PRO A 5 14.12 -2.08 35.34
CA PRO A 5 13.84 -1.00 34.40
C PRO A 5 13.63 -1.56 32.97
N GLY A 6 12.38 -1.57 32.51
CA GLY A 6 12.02 -1.99 31.16
C GLY A 6 12.43 -0.98 30.08
N HIS A 7 13.53 -1.27 29.39
CA HIS A 7 13.81 -1.03 27.96
C HIS A 7 13.15 0.19 27.28
N GLY A 8 13.85 1.32 27.29
CA GLY A 8 13.55 2.51 26.47
C GLY A 8 13.81 2.37 24.96
N GLY A 9 13.92 1.14 24.42
CA GLY A 9 14.20 0.88 23.00
C GLY A 9 12.96 0.86 22.11
N ASP A 10 11.79 0.53 22.65
CA ASP A 10 10.59 0.24 21.85
C ASP A 10 9.90 1.51 21.32
N LEU A 11 9.94 2.60 22.09
CA LEU A 11 9.29 3.86 21.71
C LEU A 11 10.01 4.57 20.55
N VAL A 12 11.34 4.39 20.43
CA VAL A 12 12.15 5.00 19.35
C VAL A 12 11.87 4.32 18.01
N VAL A 13 11.62 3.00 18.01
CA VAL A 13 11.30 2.24 16.80
C VAL A 13 9.93 2.62 16.25
N VAL A 14 8.92 2.79 17.12
CA VAL A 14 7.57 3.22 16.71
C VAL A 14 7.60 4.67 16.21
N HIS A 15 8.34 5.56 16.86
CA HIS A 15 8.44 6.95 16.42
C HIS A 15 9.19 7.08 15.09
N ALA A 16 10.28 6.33 14.89
CA ALA A 16 10.98 6.28 13.62
C ALA A 16 10.12 5.66 12.51
N GLY A 17 9.36 4.60 12.80
CA GLY A 17 8.41 3.98 11.88
C GLY A 17 7.27 4.90 11.47
N ALA A 18 6.70 5.64 12.43
CA ALA A 18 5.63 6.63 12.21
C ALA A 18 6.12 7.84 11.40
N VAL A 19 7.31 8.37 11.69
CA VAL A 19 7.89 9.49 10.92
C VAL A 19 8.25 9.03 9.50
N ARG A 20 8.66 7.77 9.32
CA ARG A 20 8.97 7.20 7.99
C ARG A 20 7.70 6.98 7.17
N SER A 21 6.63 6.47 7.78
CA SER A 21 5.33 6.29 7.11
C SER A 21 4.66 7.63 6.76
N GLN A 22 4.76 8.65 7.62
CA GLN A 22 4.30 10.01 7.32
C GLN A 22 5.05 10.64 6.13
N LYS A 23 6.37 10.48 6.07
CA LYS A 23 7.20 11.03 4.98
C LYS A 23 6.94 10.32 3.65
N LEU A 24 6.64 9.02 3.69
CA LEU A 24 6.23 8.24 2.52
C LEU A 24 4.84 8.66 2.04
N ALA A 25 3.86 8.78 2.94
CA ALA A 25 2.52 9.27 2.61
C ALA A 25 2.56 10.68 1.99
N ALA A 26 3.32 11.61 2.59
CA ALA A 26 3.50 12.96 2.05
C ALA A 26 4.11 12.95 0.65
N ARG A 27 5.12 12.10 0.41
CA ARG A 27 5.78 11.97 -0.89
C ARG A 27 4.87 11.33 -1.94
N ALA A 28 4.05 10.36 -1.56
CA ALA A 28 3.01 9.79 -2.40
C ALA A 28 2.00 10.88 -2.79
N ILE A 29 1.49 11.64 -1.82
CA ILE A 29 0.57 12.76 -2.05
C ILE A 29 1.18 13.81 -2.99
N SER A 30 2.43 14.22 -2.80
CA SER A 30 3.09 15.18 -3.70
C SER A 30 3.30 14.63 -5.11
N ARG A 31 3.60 13.33 -5.28
CA ARG A 31 3.65 12.69 -6.61
C ARG A 31 2.28 12.74 -7.27
N LEU A 32 1.22 12.46 -6.52
CA LEU A 32 -0.16 12.47 -7.01
C LEU A 32 -0.62 13.84 -7.48
N GLN A 33 -0.29 14.88 -6.73
CA GLN A 33 -0.59 16.27 -7.08
C GLN A 33 0.18 16.79 -8.31
N SER A 34 1.24 16.07 -8.73
CA SER A 34 2.07 16.44 -9.88
C SER A 34 1.70 15.72 -11.19
N LEU A 35 0.79 14.73 -11.11
CA LEU A 35 0.33 14.02 -12.29
C LEU A 35 -0.72 14.87 -13.03
N PRO A 36 -0.67 14.96 -14.37
CA PRO A 36 -1.70 15.64 -15.15
C PRO A 36 -3.06 14.95 -14.94
N ASP A 37 -4.11 15.77 -14.83
CA ASP A 37 -5.48 15.33 -14.55
C ASP A 37 -5.88 14.10 -15.37
N GLY A 38 -6.44 13.09 -14.71
CA GLY A 38 -7.09 11.95 -15.38
C GLY A 38 -6.38 10.59 -15.36
N HIS A 39 -5.24 10.42 -14.67
CA HIS A 39 -4.52 9.13 -14.65
C HIS A 39 -4.62 8.40 -13.30
N VAL A 40 -5.83 7.98 -12.92
CA VAL A 40 -6.07 7.15 -11.71
C VAL A 40 -5.19 5.89 -11.69
N GLY A 41 -4.91 5.29 -12.85
CA GLY A 41 -3.99 4.16 -12.95
C GLY A 41 -2.58 4.46 -12.44
N ALA A 42 -2.00 5.59 -12.85
CA ALA A 42 -0.66 6.00 -12.40
C ALA A 42 -0.62 6.31 -10.88
N LEU A 43 -1.72 6.79 -10.33
CA LEU A 43 -1.91 6.93 -8.88
C LEU A 43 -1.88 5.55 -8.21
N CYS A 44 -2.70 4.61 -8.68
CA CYS A 44 -2.77 3.27 -8.11
C CYS A 44 -1.41 2.57 -8.16
N ASP A 45 -0.67 2.68 -9.28
CA ASP A 45 0.67 2.11 -9.44
C ASP A 45 1.66 2.65 -8.40
N ALA A 46 1.70 3.97 -8.20
CA ALA A 46 2.58 4.59 -7.21
C ALA A 46 2.24 4.16 -5.78
N VAL A 47 0.95 4.04 -5.46
CA VAL A 47 0.48 3.63 -4.13
C VAL A 47 0.85 2.17 -3.84
N VAL A 48 0.63 1.25 -4.78
CA VAL A 48 0.96 -0.16 -4.55
C VAL A 48 2.48 -0.35 -4.36
N GLU A 49 3.31 0.39 -5.09
CA GLU A 49 4.76 0.41 -4.92
C GLU A 49 5.16 0.88 -3.50
N ASP A 50 4.61 2.02 -3.07
CA ASP A 50 4.92 2.59 -1.76
C ASP A 50 4.45 1.69 -0.60
N VAL A 51 3.25 1.10 -0.72
CA VAL A 51 2.71 0.19 0.27
C VAL A 51 3.53 -1.11 0.34
N LYS A 52 3.95 -1.68 -0.79
CA LYS A 52 4.82 -2.87 -0.79
C LYS A 52 6.14 -2.56 -0.11
N ARG A 53 6.76 -1.42 -0.40
CA ARG A 53 8.01 -1.00 0.24
C ARG A 53 7.86 -0.78 1.75
N LEU A 54 6.70 -0.30 2.18
CA LEU A 54 6.41 -0.06 3.60
C LEU A 54 6.12 -1.35 4.37
N THR A 55 5.37 -2.27 3.77
CA THR A 55 4.83 -3.46 4.44
C THR A 55 5.69 -4.71 4.26
N GLY A 56 6.44 -4.80 3.16
CA GLY A 56 7.21 -5.99 2.81
C GLY A 56 6.38 -7.17 2.32
N TYR A 57 5.08 -6.99 2.04
CA TYR A 57 4.25 -8.06 1.49
C TYR A 57 4.75 -8.53 0.12
N ASP A 58 4.62 -9.83 -0.12
CA ASP A 58 4.99 -10.44 -1.41
C ASP A 58 4.15 -9.89 -2.57
N ARG A 59 2.89 -9.52 -2.31
CA ARG A 59 1.94 -8.92 -3.26
C ARG A 59 1.17 -7.78 -2.61
N VAL A 60 1.03 -6.67 -3.34
CA VAL A 60 0.13 -5.55 -3.03
C VAL A 60 -0.62 -5.18 -4.31
N MET A 61 -1.92 -4.91 -4.19
CA MET A 61 -2.78 -4.63 -5.34
C MET A 61 -3.82 -3.56 -5.00
N ALA A 62 -4.22 -2.78 -6.01
CA ALA A 62 -5.36 -1.89 -5.95
C ALA A 62 -6.57 -2.59 -6.56
N TYR A 63 -7.62 -2.78 -5.76
CA TYR A 63 -8.87 -3.40 -6.17
C TYR A 63 -9.95 -2.32 -6.34
N LYS A 64 -10.53 -2.24 -7.53
CA LYS A 64 -11.57 -1.27 -7.88
C LYS A 64 -12.93 -1.99 -7.92
N PHE A 65 -13.92 -1.44 -7.23
CA PHE A 65 -15.31 -1.82 -7.42
C PHE A 65 -15.91 -1.09 -8.63
N HIS A 66 -16.64 -1.83 -9.46
CA HIS A 66 -17.41 -1.30 -10.58
C HIS A 66 -18.90 -1.17 -10.19
N ASP A 67 -19.68 -0.51 -11.06
CA ASP A 67 -21.07 -0.12 -10.76
C ASP A 67 -22.04 -1.30 -10.56
N ASP A 68 -21.73 -2.46 -11.15
CA ASP A 68 -22.42 -3.73 -10.98
C ASP A 68 -21.87 -4.57 -9.80
N ASN A 69 -21.07 -3.94 -8.94
CA ASN A 69 -20.43 -4.48 -7.73
C ASN A 69 -19.39 -5.58 -7.95
N HIS A 70 -19.08 -5.96 -9.20
CA HIS A 70 -17.88 -6.75 -9.44
C HIS A 70 -16.65 -5.88 -9.14
N GLY A 71 -15.50 -6.51 -8.97
CA GLY A 71 -14.28 -5.72 -8.86
C GLY A 71 -13.12 -6.26 -9.67
N GLU A 72 -12.14 -5.39 -9.87
CA GLU A 72 -11.02 -5.59 -10.77
C GLU A 72 -9.72 -5.18 -10.09
N VAL A 73 -8.65 -5.92 -10.35
CA VAL A 73 -7.30 -5.51 -9.97
C VAL A 73 -6.77 -4.50 -10.99
N VAL A 74 -6.77 -3.23 -10.64
CA VAL A 74 -6.39 -2.12 -11.54
C VAL A 74 -4.91 -1.72 -11.45
N ALA A 75 -4.22 -2.11 -10.37
CA ALA A 75 -2.77 -1.98 -10.22
C ALA A 75 -2.24 -3.09 -9.33
N GLU A 76 -1.02 -3.53 -9.58
CA GLU A 76 -0.39 -4.63 -8.85
C GLU A 76 1.13 -4.50 -8.81
N ILE A 77 1.70 -4.78 -7.64
CA ILE A 77 3.13 -5.08 -7.50
C ILE A 77 3.30 -6.40 -6.73
N ARG A 78 4.06 -7.32 -7.32
CA ARG A 78 4.22 -8.69 -6.80
C ARG A 78 5.68 -9.14 -6.84
N ARG A 79 5.96 -10.25 -6.19
CA ARG A 79 7.23 -10.98 -6.37
C ARG A 79 7.21 -11.65 -7.74
N SER A 80 8.36 -11.74 -8.40
CA SER A 80 8.46 -12.14 -9.81
C SER A 80 8.01 -13.58 -10.10
N ASP A 81 8.09 -14.46 -9.11
CA ASP A 81 7.72 -15.88 -9.14
C ASP A 81 6.21 -16.15 -8.98
N LEU A 82 5.41 -15.17 -8.59
CA LEU A 82 3.97 -15.34 -8.42
C LEU A 82 3.22 -15.23 -9.77
N ASP A 83 1.96 -15.64 -9.84
CA ASP A 83 1.12 -15.33 -11.02
C ASP A 83 0.55 -13.90 -10.92
N PRO A 84 0.44 -13.15 -12.02
CA PRO A 84 -0.15 -11.81 -11.99
C PRO A 84 -1.67 -11.87 -11.81
N TYR A 85 -2.22 -10.98 -10.99
CA TYR A 85 -3.68 -10.78 -10.86
C TYR A 85 -4.15 -9.51 -11.57
N LEU A 86 -3.23 -8.70 -12.08
CA LEU A 86 -3.56 -7.47 -12.82
C LEU A 86 -4.57 -7.74 -13.94
N GLY A 87 -5.67 -6.98 -13.95
CA GLY A 87 -6.77 -7.09 -14.92
C GLY A 87 -7.75 -8.23 -14.68
N LEU A 88 -7.61 -9.01 -13.60
CA LEU A 88 -8.60 -10.02 -13.25
C LEU A 88 -9.84 -9.37 -12.63
N HIS A 89 -11.00 -9.83 -13.07
CA HIS A 89 -12.30 -9.45 -12.53
C HIS A 89 -12.84 -10.56 -11.61
N TYR A 90 -13.37 -10.15 -10.48
CA TYR A 90 -13.92 -11.02 -9.43
C TYR A 90 -15.38 -10.67 -9.19
N SER A 91 -16.15 -11.68 -8.81
CA SER A 91 -17.59 -11.53 -8.57
C SER A 91 -17.84 -10.65 -7.36
N ALA A 92 -18.97 -9.95 -7.33
CA ALA A 92 -19.43 -9.19 -6.17
C ALA A 92 -19.57 -10.06 -4.90
N THR A 93 -19.73 -11.37 -5.06
CA THR A 93 -19.90 -12.33 -3.96
C THR A 93 -18.61 -12.67 -3.21
N ASP A 94 -17.44 -12.26 -3.74
CA ASP A 94 -16.15 -12.62 -3.16
C ASP A 94 -15.75 -11.70 -1.99
N ILE A 95 -16.46 -10.58 -1.79
CA ILE A 95 -16.24 -9.57 -0.72
C ILE A 95 -17.57 -9.23 -0.03
#